data_AF-A0A953KZB3-F1
#
_entry.id   AF-A0A953KZB3-F1
#
_cell.length_a   1.000
_cell.length_b   1.000
_cell.length_c   1.000
_cell.angle_alpha   90.00
_cell.angle_beta   90.00
_cell.angle_gamma   90.00
#
_symmetry.space_group_name_H-M   'P 1'
#
loop_
_entity.id
_entity.type
_entity.pdbx_description
1 polymer ?
#
loop_
_entity_poly.entity_id
_entity_poly.type
_entity_poly.pdbx_seq_one_letter_code
_entity_poly.pdbx_strand_id
1 'polypeptide(L)'
;MEHLGREEVAATHILRNALGVIGIGGWALASTSNTLVSNLLGQNRKQDVLLAVKRILMVSAVFGLGCSLFLYTAKDVLMPYFSTDDIVVDRTMQGLRVIYGSSVLLCMATVLFNALIGLGATRISMIFEVSCVLLYVLYLTLVVQVFHLNFWWAWTSEYAYWGLLFVLSSIYILRKKWMKYTPASAPVS
;
A
#
# COMPACT_ATOMS: atom_id res chain seq x y z
N MET A 1 20.75 15.92 -21.85
CA MET A 1 19.41 15.34 -21.55
C MET A 1 19.46 13.84 -21.29
N GLU A 2 20.32 13.06 -21.97
CA GLU A 2 20.45 11.60 -21.70
C GLU A 2 21.02 11.21 -20.32
N HIS A 3 21.76 12.09 -19.64
CA HIS A 3 22.34 11.78 -18.32
C HIS A 3 21.33 11.93 -17.17
N LEU A 4 20.53 13.02 -17.18
CA LEU A 4 19.46 13.26 -16.21
C LEU A 4 18.44 12.10 -16.14
N GLY A 5 18.06 11.54 -17.30
CA GLY A 5 17.17 10.38 -17.35
C GLY A 5 17.78 9.11 -16.73
N ARG A 6 19.10 8.91 -16.84
CA ARG A 6 19.77 7.73 -16.24
C ARG A 6 19.83 7.83 -14.72
N GLU A 7 20.08 9.02 -14.18
CA GLU A 7 20.12 9.26 -12.75
C GLU A 7 18.74 9.07 -12.10
N GLU A 8 17.68 9.59 -12.74
CA GLU A 8 16.29 9.41 -12.27
C GLU A 8 15.86 7.95 -12.30
N VAL A 9 16.27 7.20 -13.32
CA VAL A 9 16.01 5.76 -13.41
C VAL A 9 16.75 5.00 -12.32
N ALA A 10 18.04 5.29 -12.09
CA ALA A 10 18.82 4.68 -11.01
C ALA A 10 18.20 4.95 -9.63
N ALA A 11 17.84 6.22 -9.36
CA ALA A 11 17.15 6.60 -8.14
C ALA A 11 15.81 5.85 -7.99
N THR A 12 15.06 5.70 -9.09
CA THR A 12 13.79 4.96 -9.10
C THR A 12 13.98 3.50 -8.71
N HIS A 13 15.02 2.82 -9.21
CA HIS A 13 15.29 1.44 -8.85
C HIS A 13 15.60 1.29 -7.35
N ILE A 14 16.39 2.18 -6.77
CA ILE A 14 16.72 2.16 -5.34
C ILE A 14 15.45 2.36 -4.51
N LEU A 15 14.62 3.33 -4.87
CA LEU A 15 13.36 3.64 -4.19
C LEU A 15 12.35 2.48 -4.29
N ARG A 16 12.23 1.85 -5.46
CA ARG A 16 11.39 0.65 -5.66
C ARG A 16 11.87 -0.52 -4.82
N ASN A 17 13.19 -0.73 -4.71
CA ASN A 17 13.74 -1.77 -3.83
C ASN A 17 13.40 -1.50 -2.36
N ALA A 18 13.53 -0.24 -1.91
CA ALA A 18 13.16 0.15 -0.55
C ALA A 18 11.67 -0.11 -0.27
N LEU A 19 10.77 0.31 -1.17
CA LEU A 19 9.35 -0.01 -1.07
C LEU A 19 9.09 -1.52 -1.11
N GLY A 20 9.80 -2.26 -1.95
CA GLY A 20 9.65 -3.72 -2.07
C GLY A 20 9.95 -4.44 -0.76
N VAL A 21 11.00 -4.04 -0.04
CA VAL A 21 11.35 -4.61 1.27
C VAL A 21 10.24 -4.38 2.30
N ILE A 22 9.70 -3.16 2.38
CA ILE A 22 8.54 -2.85 3.25
C ILE A 22 7.31 -3.65 2.79
N GLY A 23 7.11 -3.69 1.47
CA GLY A 23 6.01 -4.36 0.79
C GLY A 23 5.93 -5.84 1.16
N ILE A 24 7.05 -6.56 1.22
CA ILE A 24 7.08 -7.98 1.62
C ILE A 24 6.42 -8.20 2.98
N GLY A 25 6.77 -7.40 3.99
CA GLY A 25 6.13 -7.48 5.29
C GLY A 25 4.66 -7.05 5.26
N GLY A 26 4.35 -6.01 4.48
CA GLY A 26 2.97 -5.57 4.23
C GLY A 26 2.09 -6.67 3.61
N TRP A 27 2.59 -7.38 2.60
CA TRP A 27 1.91 -8.49 1.93
C TRP A 27 1.75 -9.70 2.85
N ALA A 28 2.72 -10.00 3.72
CA ALA A 28 2.58 -11.04 4.73
C ALA A 28 1.43 -10.75 5.72
N LEU A 29 1.34 -9.51 6.20
CA LEU A 29 0.22 -9.06 7.04
C LEU A 29 -1.11 -9.07 6.27
N ALA A 30 -1.08 -8.72 4.99
CA ALA A 30 -2.26 -8.76 4.12
C ALA A 30 -2.79 -10.18 3.95
N SER A 31 -1.90 -11.13 3.64
CA SER A 31 -2.27 -12.55 3.55
C SER A 31 -2.91 -13.05 4.86
N THR A 32 -2.30 -12.68 5.99
CA THR A 32 -2.86 -12.97 7.33
C THR A 32 -4.25 -12.38 7.52
N SER A 33 -4.46 -11.13 7.08
CA SER A 33 -5.77 -10.45 7.12
C SER A 33 -6.83 -11.19 6.29
N ASN A 34 -6.49 -11.60 5.07
CA ASN A 34 -7.37 -12.36 4.20
C ASN A 34 -7.79 -13.70 4.86
N THR A 35 -6.83 -14.46 5.36
CA THR A 35 -7.09 -15.72 6.07
C THR A 35 -7.94 -15.51 7.33
N LEU A 36 -7.62 -14.50 8.15
CA LEU A 36 -8.35 -14.17 9.38
C LEU A 36 -9.82 -13.87 9.09
N VAL A 37 -10.09 -13.02 8.09
CA VAL A 37 -11.45 -12.64 7.71
C VAL A 37 -12.21 -13.82 7.11
N SER A 38 -11.58 -14.55 6.18
CA SER A 38 -12.18 -15.74 5.55
C SER A 38 -12.52 -16.82 6.58
N ASN A 39 -11.63 -17.06 7.54
CA ASN A 39 -11.85 -18.03 8.62
C ASN A 39 -13.00 -17.62 9.54
N LEU A 40 -13.08 -16.34 9.95
CA LEU A 40 -14.17 -15.85 10.79
C LEU A 40 -15.53 -15.94 10.08
N LEU A 41 -15.56 -15.66 8.77
CA LEU A 41 -16.77 -15.86 7.97
C LEU A 41 -17.16 -17.34 7.89
N GLY A 42 -16.19 -18.24 7.67
CA GLY A 42 -16.43 -19.69 7.67
C GLY A 42 -16.95 -20.23 9.00
N GLN A 43 -16.58 -19.61 10.12
CA GLN A 43 -17.08 -19.95 11.46
C GLN A 43 -18.42 -19.28 11.83
N ASN A 44 -19.08 -18.58 10.89
CA ASN A 44 -20.28 -17.76 11.16
C ASN A 44 -20.07 -16.66 12.24
N ARG A 45 -18.83 -16.25 12.53
CA ARG A 45 -18.46 -15.22 13.52
C ARG A 45 -18.35 -13.84 12.89
N LYS A 46 -19.38 -13.43 12.15
CA LYS A 46 -19.37 -12.16 11.37
C LYS A 46 -19.18 -10.92 12.26
N GLN A 47 -19.69 -10.95 13.49
CA GLN A 47 -19.52 -9.85 14.45
C GLN A 47 -18.04 -9.59 14.80
N ASP A 48 -17.18 -10.60 14.74
CA ASP A 48 -15.79 -10.49 15.16
C ASP A 48 -14.88 -9.95 14.03
N VAL A 49 -15.34 -10.00 12.77
CA VAL A 49 -14.57 -9.59 11.60
C VAL A 49 -14.07 -8.14 11.72
N LEU A 50 -14.93 -7.20 12.12
CA LEU A 50 -14.54 -5.79 12.25
C LEU A 50 -13.49 -5.58 13.33
N LEU A 51 -13.61 -6.30 14.46
CA LEU A 51 -12.62 -6.25 15.53
C LEU A 51 -11.28 -6.83 15.06
N ALA A 52 -11.34 -7.93 14.33
CA ALA A 52 -10.17 -8.61 13.78
C ALA A 52 -9.43 -7.73 12.75
N VAL A 53 -10.18 -7.13 11.82
CA VAL A 53 -9.67 -6.15 10.84
C VAL A 53 -9.05 -4.94 11.54
N LYS A 54 -9.71 -4.38 12.57
CA LYS A 54 -9.16 -3.25 13.32
C LYS A 54 -7.83 -3.62 14.01
N ARG A 55 -7.72 -4.81 14.58
CA ARG A 55 -6.50 -5.30 15.24
C ARG A 55 -5.35 -5.45 14.24
N ILE A 56 -5.57 -6.15 13.13
CA ILE A 56 -4.52 -6.34 12.12
C ILE A 56 -4.14 -5.02 11.44
N LEU A 57 -5.08 -4.08 11.30
CA LEU A 57 -4.81 -2.73 10.81
C LEU A 57 -3.91 -1.93 11.75
N MET A 58 -4.10 -2.04 13.07
CA MET A 58 -3.19 -1.41 14.04
C MET A 58 -1.79 -2.03 13.99
N VAL A 59 -1.71 -3.36 13.88
CA VAL A 59 -0.43 -4.06 13.72
C VAL A 59 0.28 -3.60 12.45
N SER A 60 -0.44 -3.46 11.33
CA SER A 60 0.16 -3.01 10.07
C SER A 60 0.58 -1.55 10.08
N ALA A 61 -0.15 -0.69 10.79
CA ALA A 61 0.25 0.69 11.02
C ALA A 61 1.54 0.78 11.84
N VAL A 62 1.65 0.01 12.94
CA VAL A 62 2.86 -0.05 13.77
C VAL A 62 4.04 -0.62 12.98
N PHE A 63 3.81 -1.68 12.19
CA PHE A 63 4.83 -2.25 11.30
C PHE A 63 5.33 -1.22 10.27
N GLY A 64 4.42 -0.56 9.55
CA GLY A 64 4.77 0.46 8.56
C GLY A 64 5.54 1.64 9.19
N LEU A 65 5.11 2.11 10.37
CA LEU A 65 5.81 3.15 11.13
C LEU A 65 7.22 2.70 11.55
N GLY A 66 7.35 1.46 12.05
CA GLY A 66 8.63 0.88 12.42
C GLY A 66 9.60 0.78 11.23
N CYS A 67 9.12 0.31 10.08
CA CYS A 67 9.90 0.26 8.85
C CYS A 67 10.31 1.66 8.36
N SER A 68 9.39 2.63 8.41
CA SER A 68 9.69 4.02 8.04
C SER A 68 10.78 4.61 8.94
N LEU A 69 10.67 4.41 10.26
CA LEU A 69 11.65 4.92 11.22
C LEU A 69 13.01 4.26 11.02
N PHE A 70 13.02 2.94 10.82
CA PHE A 70 14.23 2.19 10.51
C PHE A 70 14.93 2.74 9.27
N LEU A 71 14.20 2.90 8.15
CA LEU A 71 14.77 3.44 6.92
C LEU A 71 15.24 4.89 7.07
N TYR A 72 14.54 5.71 7.85
CA TYR A 72 14.95 7.09 8.13
C TYR A 72 16.29 7.13 8.87
N THR A 73 16.48 6.27 9.88
CA THR A 73 17.72 6.20 10.66
C THR A 73 18.87 5.52 9.91
N ALA A 74 18.57 4.51 9.09
CA ALA A 74 19.56 3.73 8.37
C ALA A 74 19.99 4.37 7.03
N LYS A 75 19.32 5.42 6.56
CA LYS A 75 19.55 6.02 5.23
C LYS A 75 21.01 6.42 4.99
N ASP A 76 21.67 7.01 5.98
CA ASP A 76 23.03 7.53 5.83
C ASP A 76 24.08 6.39 5.78
N VAL A 77 23.75 5.26 6.41
CA VAL A 77 24.56 4.03 6.36
C VAL A 77 24.32 3.26 5.07
N LEU A 78 23.06 3.20 4.62
CA LEU A 78 22.66 2.39 3.46
C LEU A 78 22.99 3.06 2.12
N MET A 79 22.88 4.39 2.03
CA MET A 79 23.00 5.12 0.77
C MET A 79 24.34 4.89 0.04
N PRO A 80 25.51 4.91 0.71
CA PRO A 80 26.80 4.67 0.04
C PRO A 80 26.93 3.30 -0.63
N TYR A 81 26.14 2.31 -0.20
CA TYR A 81 26.10 0.98 -0.84
C TYR A 81 25.27 0.96 -2.13
N PHE A 82 24.34 1.91 -2.29
CA PHE A 82 23.47 1.97 -3.45
C PHE A 82 24.02 2.83 -4.58
N SER A 83 24.65 3.97 -4.25
CA SER A 83 25.26 4.85 -5.24
C SER A 83 26.32 5.74 -4.60
N THR A 84 27.38 6.01 -5.36
CA THR A 84 28.40 7.04 -5.05
C THR A 84 28.21 8.32 -5.84
N ASP A 85 27.23 8.37 -6.75
CA ASP A 85 26.90 9.56 -7.54
C ASP A 85 26.02 10.51 -6.72
N ASP A 86 26.54 11.72 -6.45
CA ASP A 86 25.88 12.74 -5.63
C ASP A 86 24.48 13.13 -6.14
N ILE A 87 24.28 13.15 -7.47
CA ILE A 87 22.98 13.52 -8.05
C ILE A 87 21.97 12.40 -7.80
N VAL A 88 22.38 11.15 -8.01
CA VAL A 88 21.52 9.98 -7.72
C VAL A 88 21.17 9.95 -6.22
N VAL A 89 22.16 10.19 -5.36
CA VAL A 89 21.98 10.25 -3.90
C VAL A 89 20.95 11.31 -3.52
N ASP A 90 21.08 12.54 -4.02
CA ASP A 90 20.14 13.62 -3.71
C ASP A 90 18.71 13.29 -4.18
N ARG A 91 18.56 12.78 -5.40
CA ARG A 91 17.25 12.36 -5.94
C ARG A 91 16.62 11.23 -5.12
N THR A 92 17.42 10.23 -4.75
CA THR A 92 16.96 9.15 -3.87
C THR A 92 16.57 9.68 -2.49
N MET A 93 17.32 10.61 -1.90
CA MET A 93 16.97 11.23 -0.62
C MET A 93 15.64 11.99 -0.69
N GLN A 94 15.38 12.70 -1.79
CA GLN A 94 14.08 13.37 -2.00
C GLN A 94 12.94 12.36 -2.11
N GLY A 95 13.10 11.29 -2.90
CA GLY A 95 12.09 10.25 -3.04
C GLY A 95 11.86 9.45 -1.75
N LEU A 96 12.90 9.21 -0.96
CA LEU A 96 12.80 8.50 0.32
C LEU A 96 11.88 9.22 1.31
N ARG A 97 11.88 10.57 1.31
CA ARG A 97 10.94 11.36 2.14
C ARG A 97 9.48 11.02 1.83
N VAL A 98 9.17 10.79 0.56
CA VAL A 98 7.84 10.37 0.12
C VAL A 98 7.55 8.94 0.60
N ILE A 99 8.50 8.01 0.43
CA ILE A 99 8.37 6.61 0.88
C ILE A 99 8.14 6.51 2.38
N TYR A 100 8.83 7.31 3.19
CA TYR A 100 8.65 7.30 4.65
C TYR A 100 7.18 7.51 5.02
N GLY A 101 6.56 8.58 4.50
CA GLY A 101 5.16 8.85 4.82
C GLY A 101 4.16 7.93 4.11
N SER A 102 4.48 7.41 2.91
CA SER A 102 3.55 6.53 2.18
C SER A 102 3.61 5.07 2.65
N SER A 103 4.70 4.64 3.30
CA SER A 103 4.91 3.26 3.78
C SER A 103 3.83 2.79 4.77
N VAL A 104 3.40 3.66 5.68
CA VAL A 104 2.32 3.36 6.63
C VAL A 104 1.02 3.12 5.88
N LEU A 105 0.74 3.99 4.91
CA LEU A 105 -0.46 3.92 4.09
C LEU A 105 -0.46 2.68 3.20
N LEU A 106 0.67 2.34 2.59
CA LEU A 106 0.93 1.08 1.87
C LEU A 106 0.52 -0.12 2.74
N CYS A 107 1.09 -0.25 3.94
CA CYS A 107 0.81 -1.39 4.83
C CYS A 107 -0.67 -1.46 5.24
N MET A 108 -1.27 -0.31 5.60
CA MET A 108 -2.67 -0.23 6.03
C MET A 108 -3.64 -0.53 4.88
N ALA A 109 -3.42 0.08 3.71
CA ALA A 109 -4.23 -0.10 2.52
C ALA A 109 -4.20 -1.56 2.05
N THR A 110 -3.01 -2.16 1.99
CA THR A 110 -2.83 -3.54 1.54
C THR A 110 -3.54 -4.53 2.46
N VAL A 111 -3.47 -4.33 3.78
CA VAL A 111 -4.16 -5.17 4.78
C VAL A 111 -5.68 -5.05 4.69
N LEU A 112 -6.21 -3.83 4.51
CA LEU A 112 -7.65 -3.61 4.35
C LEU A 112 -8.17 -4.15 3.02
N PHE A 113 -7.41 -3.98 1.94
CA PHE A 113 -7.76 -4.53 0.65
C PHE A 113 -7.78 -6.06 0.66
N ASN A 114 -6.83 -6.69 1.35
CA ASN A 114 -6.84 -8.14 1.54
C ASN A 114 -7.96 -8.61 2.48
N ALA A 115 -8.34 -7.81 3.48
CA ALA A 115 -9.56 -8.08 4.25
C ALA A 115 -10.80 -8.06 3.35
N LEU A 116 -10.91 -7.08 2.43
CA LEU A 116 -11.99 -6.99 1.45
C LEU A 116 -12.04 -8.23 0.53
N ILE A 117 -10.89 -8.70 0.07
CA ILE A 117 -10.79 -9.96 -0.69
C ILE A 117 -11.29 -11.13 0.17
N GLY A 118 -10.89 -11.21 1.43
CA GLY A 118 -11.34 -12.25 2.37
C GLY A 118 -12.83 -12.21 2.69
N LEU A 119 -13.52 -11.10 2.42
CA LEU A 119 -14.98 -11.02 2.48
C LEU A 119 -15.68 -11.69 1.27
N GLY A 120 -14.93 -12.15 0.27
CA GLY A 120 -15.46 -12.70 -0.98
C GLY A 120 -15.97 -11.63 -1.95
N ALA A 121 -15.62 -10.35 -1.73
CA ALA A 121 -16.09 -9.22 -2.53
C ALA A 121 -15.26 -8.98 -3.81
N THR A 122 -14.91 -10.04 -4.55
CA THR A 122 -13.93 -10.00 -5.65
C THR A 122 -14.26 -8.99 -6.75
N ARG A 123 -15.55 -8.85 -7.12
CA ARG A 123 -15.96 -7.84 -8.12
C ARG A 123 -15.69 -6.41 -7.65
N ILE A 124 -15.93 -6.14 -6.36
CA ILE A 124 -15.72 -4.81 -5.78
C ILE A 124 -14.22 -4.54 -5.63
N SER A 125 -13.44 -5.52 -5.19
CA SER A 125 -11.98 -5.36 -5.10
C SER A 125 -11.36 -5.09 -6.48
N MET A 126 -11.83 -5.77 -7.53
CA MET A 126 -11.39 -5.47 -8.91
C MET A 126 -11.74 -4.05 -9.35
N ILE A 127 -12.95 -3.55 -9.05
CA ILE A 127 -13.33 -2.17 -9.39
C ILE A 127 -12.43 -1.18 -8.65
N PHE A 128 -12.12 -1.42 -7.37
CA PHE A 128 -11.24 -0.56 -6.60
C PHE A 128 -9.82 -0.54 -7.17
N GLU A 129 -9.28 -1.72 -7.50
CA GLU A 129 -7.94 -1.87 -8.08
C GLU A 129 -7.82 -1.11 -9.41
N VAL A 130 -8.77 -1.32 -10.33
CA VAL A 130 -8.81 -0.63 -11.63
C VAL A 130 -8.93 0.89 -11.43
N SER A 131 -9.77 1.34 -10.49
CA SER A 131 -9.91 2.77 -10.18
C SER A 131 -8.61 3.38 -9.67
N CYS A 132 -7.87 2.66 -8.81
CA CYS A 132 -6.58 3.11 -8.29
C CYS A 132 -5.51 3.17 -9.38
N VAL A 133 -5.44 2.16 -10.26
CA VAL A 133 -4.51 2.16 -11.39
C VAL A 133 -4.81 3.29 -12.37
N LEU A 134 -6.08 3.52 -12.72
CA LEU A 134 -6.48 4.63 -13.59
C LEU A 134 -6.12 5.99 -12.99
N LEU A 135 -6.40 6.19 -11.70
CA LEU A 135 -6.00 7.41 -11.00
C LEU A 135 -4.48 7.60 -10.98
N TYR A 136 -3.73 6.53 -10.72
CA TYR A 136 -2.27 6.55 -10.68
C TYR A 136 -1.67 6.95 -12.03
N VAL A 137 -2.13 6.32 -13.13
CA VAL A 137 -1.67 6.65 -14.49
C VAL A 137 -2.05 8.07 -14.88
N LEU A 138 -3.27 8.50 -14.57
CA LEU A 138 -3.72 9.87 -14.80
C LEU A 138 -2.86 10.87 -14.04
N TYR A 139 -2.59 10.61 -12.76
CA TYR A 139 -1.74 11.44 -11.92
C TYR A 139 -0.34 11.59 -12.49
N LEU A 140 0.32 10.48 -12.86
CA LEU A 140 1.65 10.52 -13.47
C LEU A 140 1.65 11.26 -14.82
N THR A 141 0.62 11.08 -15.63
CA THR A 141 0.48 11.78 -16.92
C THR A 141 0.41 13.29 -16.70
N LEU A 142 -0.41 13.75 -15.75
CA LEU A 142 -0.51 15.17 -15.42
C LEU A 142 0.81 15.71 -14.87
N VAL A 143 1.41 15.03 -13.90
CA VAL A 143 2.63 15.50 -13.22
C VAL A 143 3.84 15.54 -14.15
N VAL A 144 4.04 14.50 -14.96
CA VAL A 144 5.24 14.33 -15.80
C VAL A 144 5.09 14.99 -17.17
N GLN A 145 3.96 14.78 -17.85
CA GLN A 145 3.80 15.21 -19.24
C GLN A 145 3.17 16.60 -19.37
N VAL A 146 2.28 16.99 -18.45
CA VAL A 146 1.57 18.28 -18.55
C VAL A 146 2.26 19.36 -17.74
N PHE A 147 2.54 19.09 -16.46
CA PHE A 147 3.11 20.08 -15.54
C PHE A 147 4.64 20.06 -15.49
N HIS A 148 5.28 19.04 -16.07
CA HIS A 148 6.74 18.86 -16.07
C HIS A 148 7.37 19.05 -14.68
N LEU A 149 6.70 18.52 -13.65
CA LEU A 149 7.14 18.68 -12.26
C LEU A 149 8.35 17.79 -11.96
N ASN A 150 9.10 18.18 -10.93
CA ASN A 150 10.29 17.48 -10.49
C ASN A 150 10.04 16.01 -10.14
N PHE A 151 11.07 15.18 -10.31
CA PHE A 151 11.13 13.75 -9.98
C PHE A 151 10.36 13.32 -8.73
N TRP A 152 10.49 14.04 -7.61
CA TRP A 152 9.85 13.66 -6.35
C TRP A 152 8.32 13.79 -6.36
N TRP A 153 7.74 14.63 -7.22
CA TRP A 153 6.28 14.71 -7.43
C TRP A 153 5.72 13.48 -8.12
N ALA A 154 6.52 12.81 -8.96
CA ALA A 154 6.11 11.54 -9.54
C ALA A 154 5.92 10.49 -8.44
N TRP A 155 6.77 10.51 -7.41
CA TRP A 155 6.69 9.59 -6.28
C TRP A 155 5.50 9.83 -5.36
N THR A 156 4.95 11.04 -5.29
CA THR A 156 3.74 11.28 -4.47
C THR A 156 2.50 10.59 -5.04
N SER A 157 2.57 10.03 -6.25
CA SER A 157 1.57 9.11 -6.81
C SER A 157 1.31 7.90 -5.90
N GLU A 158 2.29 7.49 -5.10
CA GLU A 158 2.13 6.44 -4.07
C GLU A 158 1.02 6.81 -3.07
N TYR A 159 0.96 8.07 -2.63
CA TYR A 159 -0.12 8.52 -1.75
C TYR A 159 -1.48 8.50 -2.45
N ALA A 160 -1.52 8.85 -3.73
CA ALA A 160 -2.76 8.81 -4.51
C ALA A 160 -3.30 7.37 -4.61
N TYR A 161 -2.43 6.42 -4.94
CA TYR A 161 -2.81 5.01 -5.07
C TYR A 161 -3.18 4.39 -3.72
N TRP A 162 -2.27 4.39 -2.74
CA TRP A 162 -2.51 3.75 -1.43
C TRP A 162 -3.61 4.47 -0.65
N GLY A 163 -3.72 5.79 -0.78
CA GLY A 163 -4.77 6.58 -0.15
C GLY A 163 -6.14 6.26 -0.70
N LEU A 164 -6.29 6.21 -2.03
CA LEU A 164 -7.57 5.83 -2.62
C LEU A 164 -7.95 4.39 -2.23
N LEU A 165 -7.00 3.45 -2.32
CA LEU A 165 -7.25 2.05 -1.97
C LEU A 165 -7.65 1.89 -0.50
N PHE A 166 -7.01 2.63 0.41
CA PHE A 166 -7.34 2.69 1.82
C PHE A 166 -8.75 3.23 2.06
N VAL A 167 -9.09 4.36 1.44
CA VAL A 167 -10.40 5.01 1.60
C VAL A 167 -11.52 4.13 1.07
N LEU A 168 -11.40 3.60 -0.15
CA LEU A 168 -12.41 2.74 -0.77
C LEU A 168 -12.63 1.46 0.05
N SER A 169 -11.54 0.78 0.45
CA SER A 169 -11.60 -0.43 1.28
C SER A 169 -12.22 -0.16 2.65
N SER A 170 -11.84 0.95 3.30
CA SER A 170 -12.38 1.37 4.59
C SER A 170 -13.88 1.63 4.51
N ILE A 171 -14.33 2.41 3.52
CA ILE A 171 -15.75 2.71 3.32
C ILE A 171 -16.55 1.43 3.11
N TYR A 172 -16.06 0.50 2.28
CA TYR A 172 -16.77 -0.76 2.03
C TYR A 172 -16.93 -1.60 3.30
N ILE A 173 -15.84 -1.80 4.05
CA ILE A 173 -15.84 -2.61 5.26
C ILE A 173 -16.73 -1.97 6.34
N LEU A 174 -16.64 -0.65 6.53
CA LEU A 174 -17.42 0.10 7.52
C LEU A 174 -18.92 0.16 7.21
N ARG A 175 -19.32 0.11 5.93
CA ARG A 175 -20.73 0.12 5.53
C ARG A 175 -21.49 -1.16 5.92
N LYS A 176 -20.79 -2.21 6.36
CA LYS A 176 -21.33 -3.52 6.81
C LYS A 176 -22.33 -4.20 5.85
N LYS A 177 -22.49 -3.72 4.61
CA LYS A 177 -23.41 -4.29 3.61
C LYS A 177 -23.06 -5.75 3.29
N TRP A 178 -21.79 -6.11 3.45
CA TRP A 178 -21.27 -7.47 3.31
C TRP A 178 -21.85 -8.48 4.32
N MET A 179 -22.39 -8.03 5.47
CA MET A 179 -22.99 -8.94 6.47
C MET A 179 -24.31 -9.57 6.00
N LYS A 180 -25.03 -8.91 5.07
CA LYS A 180 -26.35 -9.32 4.58
C LYS A 180 -26.33 -10.44 3.53
N TYR A 181 -25.19 -10.67 2.87
CA TYR A 181 -25.11 -11.48 1.64
C TYR A 181 -24.50 -12.88 1.83
N THR A 182 -24.08 -13.27 3.04
CA THR A 182 -23.59 -14.64 3.27
C THR A 182 -24.75 -15.53 3.71
N PRO A 183 -25.17 -16.51 2.90
CA PRO A 183 -26.28 -17.40 3.24
C PRO A 183 -26.01 -18.08 4.57
N ALA A 184 -27.03 -18.14 5.43
CA ALA A 184 -27.02 -19.00 6.59
C ALA A 184 -26.76 -20.43 6.09
N SER A 185 -25.64 -21.01 6.48
CA SER A 185 -25.42 -22.45 6.30
C SER A 185 -26.63 -23.17 6.88
N ALA A 186 -27.31 -23.97 6.03
CA ALA A 186 -28.49 -24.74 6.41
C ALA A 186 -28.21 -25.55 7.68
N PRO A 187 -29.18 -25.70 8.60
CA PRO A 187 -29.00 -26.56 9.76
C PRO A 187 -28.70 -27.97 9.27
N VAL A 188 -27.57 -28.51 9.73
CA VAL A 188 -27.23 -29.93 9.55
C VAL A 188 -28.25 -30.70 10.36
N SER A 189 -29.21 -31.30 9.66
CA SER A 189 -30.19 -32.26 10.19
C SER A 189 -29.54 -33.60 10.46
#